data_AF-A0A2T4TPJ1-F1
#
_entry.id   AF-A0A2T4TPJ1-F1
#
_cell.length_a   1.000
_cell.length_b   1.000
_cell.length_c   1.000
_cell.angle_alpha   90.00
_cell.angle_beta   90.00
_cell.angle_gamma   90.00
#
_symmetry.space_group_name_H-M   'P 1'
#
loop_
_entity.id
_entity.type
_entity.pdbx_description
1 polymer ?
#
loop_
_entity_poly.entity_id
_entity_poly.type
_entity_poly.pdbx_seq_one_letter_code
_entity_poly.pdbx_strand_id
1 'polypeptide(L)'
;MRCCLLLLFMGLPAAAQAQGFFLQRQSDSLSWLCLEQEGVVSRWKLPYPVYRLQVGDVNGDGLDEAMVGVFKSTRYYPPGRRLFIFKNVRGKIRPMWMGSKLGGILEDFRFVGGRVRSLETTTDGLYVVAEYEWDDFGLHFVRFLATGITRPEAVERLEEP
;
A
#
# COMPACT_ATOMS: atom_id res chain seq x y z
N MET A 1 24.28 -50.96 16.42
CA MET A 1 23.02 -50.40 15.89
C MET A 1 22.70 -49.14 16.70
N ARG A 2 23.09 -47.95 16.21
CA ARG A 2 22.82 -46.67 16.88
C ARG A 2 21.65 -46.01 16.17
N CYS A 3 20.50 -46.00 16.84
CA CYS A 3 19.29 -45.34 16.39
C CYS A 3 19.47 -43.83 16.59
N CYS A 4 19.74 -43.08 15.52
CA CYS A 4 19.72 -41.62 15.53
C CYS A 4 18.26 -41.16 15.40
N LEU A 5 17.71 -40.64 16.49
CA LEU A 5 16.38 -40.05 16.54
C LEU A 5 16.41 -38.72 15.74
N LEU A 6 15.82 -38.70 14.55
CA LEU A 6 15.55 -37.47 13.81
C LEU A 6 14.40 -36.74 14.53
N LEU A 7 14.73 -35.67 15.25
CA LEU A 7 13.72 -34.71 15.73
C LEU A 7 13.33 -33.80 14.56
N LEU A 8 12.23 -34.15 13.88
CA LEU A 8 11.54 -33.20 13.01
C LEU A 8 10.93 -32.10 13.88
N PHE A 9 11.57 -30.93 13.93
CA PHE A 9 10.89 -29.71 14.33
C PHE A 9 9.88 -29.35 13.24
N MET A 10 8.66 -29.87 13.35
CA MET A 10 7.52 -29.23 12.69
C MET A 10 7.30 -27.90 13.39
N GLY A 11 7.85 -26.82 12.83
CA GLY A 11 7.52 -25.47 13.25
C GLY A 11 6.02 -25.28 13.10
N LEU A 12 5.32 -25.12 14.22
CA LEU A 12 3.94 -24.60 14.20
C LEU A 12 3.98 -23.23 13.51
N PRO A 13 3.09 -22.95 12.55
CA PRO A 13 2.98 -21.61 12.01
C PRO A 13 2.70 -20.69 13.20
N ALA A 14 3.56 -19.69 13.42
CA ALA A 14 3.25 -18.63 14.36
C ALA A 14 1.88 -18.10 13.95
N ALA A 15 0.90 -18.19 14.85
CA ALA A 15 -0.40 -17.58 14.62
C ALA A 15 -0.13 -16.11 14.28
N ALA A 16 -0.34 -15.74 13.03
CA ALA A 16 -0.22 -14.36 12.59
C ALA A 16 -1.06 -13.54 13.56
N GLN A 17 -0.39 -12.66 14.32
CA GLN A 17 -1.07 -11.79 15.26
C GLN A 17 -2.08 -11.01 14.44
N ALA A 18 -3.37 -11.18 14.75
CA ALA A 18 -4.44 -10.55 14.01
C ALA A 18 -4.34 -9.03 14.21
N GLN A 19 -3.65 -8.38 13.27
CA GLN A 19 -3.62 -6.94 13.12
C GLN A 19 -4.58 -6.55 12.00
N GLY A 20 -5.25 -5.41 12.15
CA GLY A 20 -6.17 -4.89 11.14
C GLY A 20 -6.02 -3.39 10.97
N PHE A 21 -5.77 -2.95 9.74
CA PHE A 21 -5.80 -1.54 9.38
C PHE A 21 -7.17 -1.13 8.86
N PHE A 22 -7.67 0.03 9.30
CA PHE A 22 -8.93 0.60 8.82
C PHE A 22 -8.95 2.12 8.94
N LEU A 23 -9.93 2.76 8.30
CA LEU A 23 -10.14 4.21 8.40
C LEU A 23 -11.27 4.53 9.38
N GLN A 24 -11.02 5.41 10.34
CA GLN A 24 -12.06 6.04 11.15
C GLN A 24 -12.27 7.48 10.69
N ARG A 25 -13.48 7.78 10.22
CA ARG A 25 -13.80 9.13 9.72
C ARG A 25 -13.78 10.16 10.84
N GLN A 26 -13.14 11.31 10.59
CA GLN A 26 -13.14 12.46 11.48
C GLN A 26 -14.12 13.54 10.99
N SER A 27 -14.13 13.80 9.68
CA SER A 27 -15.04 14.71 8.98
C SER A 27 -15.28 14.21 7.55
N ASP A 28 -15.99 14.97 6.72
CA ASP A 28 -16.35 14.57 5.34
C ASP A 28 -15.18 14.03 4.52
N SER A 29 -13.99 14.63 4.66
CA SER A 29 -12.79 14.20 3.92
C SER A 29 -11.64 13.70 4.81
N LEU A 30 -11.59 14.05 6.10
CA LEU A 30 -10.49 13.69 6.98
C LEU A 30 -10.76 12.40 7.75
N SER A 31 -9.72 11.59 7.91
CA SER A 31 -9.79 10.30 8.60
C SER A 31 -8.58 10.07 9.50
N TRP A 32 -8.75 9.21 10.48
CA TRP A 32 -7.66 8.54 11.19
C TRP A 32 -7.38 7.21 10.48
N LEU A 33 -6.10 6.91 10.23
CA LEU A 33 -5.70 5.53 10.02
C LEU A 33 -5.64 4.86 11.39
N CYS A 34 -6.34 3.74 11.53
CA CYS A 34 -6.39 2.95 12.74
C CYS A 34 -5.68 1.61 12.50
N LEU A 35 -5.02 1.12 13.53
CA LEU A 35 -4.44 -0.22 13.63
C LEU A 35 -5.02 -0.85 14.88
N GLU A 36 -5.79 -1.92 14.71
CA GLU A 36 -6.23 -2.75 15.81
C GLU A 36 -5.33 -3.98 15.90
N GLN A 37 -4.83 -4.27 17.10
CA GLN A 37 -4.06 -5.46 17.41
C GLN A 37 -4.40 -5.90 18.83
N GLU A 38 -4.86 -7.14 18.99
CA GLU A 38 -5.18 -7.72 20.31
C GLU A 38 -6.16 -6.85 21.15
N GLY A 39 -7.14 -6.23 20.48
CA GLY A 39 -8.13 -5.35 21.11
C GLY A 39 -7.62 -3.95 21.47
N VAL A 40 -6.36 -3.63 21.16
CA VAL A 40 -5.79 -2.28 21.34
C VAL A 40 -5.80 -1.54 20.01
N VAL A 41 -6.31 -0.31 20.01
CA VAL A 41 -6.39 0.55 18.81
C VAL A 41 -5.35 1.66 18.87
N SER A 42 -4.42 1.65 17.91
CA SER A 42 -3.51 2.75 17.60
C SER A 42 -4.09 3.64 16.51
N ARG A 43 -3.84 4.95 16.57
CA ARG A 43 -4.38 5.92 15.60
C ARG A 43 -3.29 6.83 15.05
N TRP A 44 -3.36 7.11 13.75
CA TRP A 44 -2.52 8.07 13.05
C TRP A 44 -3.40 9.09 12.33
N LYS A 45 -3.20 10.38 12.62
CA LYS A 45 -3.98 11.44 11.98
C LYS A 45 -3.56 11.57 10.52
N LEU A 46 -4.50 11.51 9.60
CA LEU A 46 -4.25 11.86 8.19
C LEU A 46 -4.78 13.28 7.96
N PRO A 47 -3.90 14.31 7.86
CA PRO A 47 -4.32 15.70 7.69
C PRO A 47 -4.67 16.02 6.22
N TYR A 48 -5.08 15.01 5.45
CA TYR A 48 -5.34 15.08 4.02
C TYR A 48 -6.60 14.27 3.69
N PRO A 49 -7.40 14.70 2.70
CA PRO A 49 -8.46 13.88 2.15
C PRO A 49 -7.95 12.50 1.74
N VAL A 50 -8.66 11.45 2.17
CA VAL A 50 -8.32 10.06 1.84
C VAL A 50 -9.29 9.55 0.77
N TYR A 51 -8.76 9.00 -0.32
CA TYR A 51 -9.57 8.43 -1.40
C TYR A 51 -9.49 6.91 -1.48
N ARG A 52 -8.50 6.28 -0.83
CA ARG A 52 -8.32 4.83 -0.84
C ARG A 52 -7.55 4.30 0.37
N LEU A 53 -7.91 3.11 0.80
CA LEU A 53 -7.10 2.22 1.64
C LEU A 53 -6.95 0.87 0.92
N GLN A 54 -5.74 0.33 0.90
CA GLN A 54 -5.44 -1.08 0.65
C GLN A 54 -4.63 -1.60 1.84
N VAL A 55 -4.72 -2.90 2.09
CA VAL A 55 -3.99 -3.59 3.16
C VAL A 55 -3.37 -4.84 2.57
N GLY A 56 -2.12 -5.12 2.92
CA GLY A 56 -1.41 -6.32 2.48
C GLY A 56 0.08 -6.25 2.80
N ASP A 57 0.75 -7.40 2.81
CA ASP A 57 2.19 -7.55 3.06
C ASP A 57 3.01 -6.94 1.91
N VAL A 58 3.41 -5.67 2.06
CA VAL A 58 4.05 -4.88 1.00
C VAL A 58 5.54 -5.19 0.90
N ASN A 59 6.20 -5.44 2.03
CA ASN A 59 7.63 -5.70 2.08
C ASN A 59 7.99 -7.19 2.19
N GLY A 60 7.00 -8.09 2.24
CA GLY A 60 7.19 -9.54 2.30
C GLY A 60 7.61 -10.04 3.68
N ASP A 61 7.38 -9.28 4.75
CA ASP A 61 7.76 -9.65 6.12
C ASP A 61 6.70 -10.49 6.85
N GLY A 62 5.57 -10.77 6.19
CA GLY A 62 4.46 -11.55 6.72
C GLY A 62 3.47 -10.76 7.57
N LEU A 63 3.67 -9.44 7.72
CA LEU A 63 2.72 -8.53 8.34
C LEU A 63 2.15 -7.56 7.31
N ASP A 64 0.85 -7.32 7.37
CA ASP A 64 0.24 -6.37 6.45
C ASP A 64 0.67 -4.92 6.71
N GLU A 65 0.93 -4.18 5.64
CA GLU A 65 1.01 -2.73 5.65
C GLU A 65 -0.32 -2.09 5.25
N ALA A 66 -0.52 -0.83 5.66
CA ALA A 66 -1.58 0.02 5.14
C ALA A 66 -1.05 0.93 4.03
N MET A 67 -1.66 0.84 2.85
CA MET A 67 -1.44 1.72 1.71
C MET A 67 -2.60 2.72 1.61
N VAL A 68 -2.30 3.99 1.85
CA VAL A 68 -3.30 5.06 1.94
C VAL A 68 -3.14 6.04 0.79
N GLY A 69 -4.17 6.14 -0.03
CA GLY A 69 -4.31 7.17 -1.06
C GLY A 69 -4.78 8.48 -0.46
N VAL A 70 -3.96 9.53 -0.54
CA VAL A 70 -4.29 10.87 -0.04
C VAL A 70 -4.28 11.92 -1.15
N PHE A 71 -5.05 12.98 -1.01
CA PHE A 71 -4.96 14.17 -1.85
C PHE A 71 -4.22 15.29 -1.10
N LYS A 72 -3.05 15.71 -1.60
CA LYS A 72 -2.23 16.73 -0.92
C LYS A 72 -1.50 17.65 -1.89
N SER A 73 -1.22 18.85 -1.43
CA SER A 73 -0.24 19.75 -2.03
C SER A 73 1.17 19.46 -1.51
N THR A 74 2.18 19.82 -2.28
CA THR A 74 3.59 19.82 -1.85
C THR A 74 4.24 21.13 -2.29
N ARG A 75 5.37 21.52 -1.70
CA ARG A 75 6.06 22.77 -2.05
C ARG A 75 6.36 22.90 -3.56
N TYR A 76 6.73 21.80 -4.20
CA TYR A 76 7.27 21.79 -5.56
C TYR A 76 6.29 21.24 -6.62
N TYR A 77 5.14 20.71 -6.21
CA TYR A 77 4.19 20.09 -7.13
C TYR A 77 2.75 20.51 -6.84
N PRO A 78 1.92 20.64 -7.90
CA PRO A 78 0.51 20.94 -7.73
C PRO A 78 -0.19 19.89 -6.85
N PRO A 79 -1.34 20.27 -6.24
CA PRO A 79 -2.18 19.33 -5.53
C PRO A 79 -2.49 18.10 -6.38
N GLY A 80 -2.42 16.92 -5.77
CA GLY A 80 -2.75 15.68 -6.46
C GLY A 80 -2.79 14.49 -5.53
N ARG A 81 -3.14 13.33 -6.09
CA ARG A 81 -3.17 12.07 -5.37
C ARG A 81 -1.76 11.57 -5.09
N ARG A 82 -1.55 10.97 -3.92
CA ARG A 82 -0.29 10.43 -3.42
C ARG A 82 -0.56 9.14 -2.68
N LEU A 83 0.41 8.24 -2.71
CA LEU A 83 0.39 7.00 -1.96
C LEU A 83 1.30 7.12 -0.73
N PHE A 84 0.75 6.85 0.45
CA PHE A 84 1.50 6.65 1.68
C PHE A 84 1.43 5.18 2.08
N ILE A 85 2.50 4.66 2.66
CA ILE A 85 2.57 3.29 3.17
C ILE A 85 2.97 3.36 4.64
N PHE A 86 2.21 2.65 5.48
CA PHE A 86 2.41 2.59 6.92
C PHE A 86 2.55 1.14 7.35
N LYS A 87 3.44 0.89 8.31
CA LYS A 87 3.63 -0.42 8.92
C LYS A 87 3.27 -0.41 10.40
N ASN A 88 3.03 -1.61 10.92
CA ASN A 88 2.96 -1.85 12.35
C ASN A 88 4.38 -1.98 12.93
N VAL A 89 4.68 -1.20 13.96
CA VAL A 89 5.86 -1.40 14.81
C VAL A 89 5.41 -1.50 16.25
N ARG A 90 5.26 -2.74 16.74
CA ARG A 90 4.87 -3.05 18.14
C ARG A 90 3.55 -2.38 18.54
N GLY A 91 2.51 -2.58 17.76
CA GLY A 91 1.17 -2.01 17.98
C GLY A 91 1.08 -0.51 17.69
N LYS A 92 2.04 0.05 16.95
CA LYS A 92 2.07 1.49 16.60
C LYS A 92 2.21 1.68 15.11
N ILE A 93 1.42 2.61 14.59
CA ILE A 93 1.48 3.01 13.19
C ILE A 93 2.76 3.83 12.96
N ARG A 94 3.57 3.41 11.99
CA ARG A 94 4.77 4.14 11.55
C ARG A 94 4.75 4.33 10.03
N PRO A 95 5.08 5.52 9.53
CA PRO A 95 5.21 5.72 8.10
C PRO A 95 6.43 4.94 7.61
N MET A 96 6.21 4.08 6.62
CA MET A 96 7.27 3.40 5.89
C MET A 96 7.68 4.23 4.67
N TRP A 97 6.69 4.82 3.99
CA TRP A 97 6.92 5.72 2.87
C TRP A 97 5.81 6.77 2.77
N MET A 98 6.17 8.03 2.58
CA MET A 98 5.22 9.12 2.34
C MET A 98 5.56 9.82 1.03
N GLY A 99 5.47 9.05 -0.05
CA GLY A 99 5.97 9.39 -1.38
C GLY A 99 5.50 10.74 -1.91
N SER A 100 6.38 11.33 -2.72
CA SER A 100 6.08 12.56 -3.46
C SER A 100 5.44 12.30 -4.81
N LYS A 101 5.88 11.28 -5.59
CA LYS A 101 5.29 10.81 -6.85
C LYS A 101 5.71 9.35 -7.14
N LEU A 102 4.94 8.68 -7.99
CA LEU A 102 5.38 7.49 -8.74
C LEU A 102 5.95 7.96 -10.10
N GLY A 103 6.06 7.08 -11.10
CA GLY A 103 6.59 7.45 -12.43
C GLY A 103 5.81 8.59 -13.09
N GLY A 104 4.48 8.55 -13.05
CA GLY A 104 3.55 9.52 -13.61
C GLY A 104 2.68 10.23 -12.57
N ILE A 105 1.59 10.85 -13.05
CA ILE A 105 0.61 11.52 -12.18
C ILE A 105 -0.36 10.47 -11.67
N LEU A 106 -0.21 10.07 -10.41
CA LEU A 106 -1.08 9.08 -9.78
C LEU A 106 -2.55 9.48 -9.84
N GLU A 107 -3.38 8.59 -10.35
CA GLU A 107 -4.84 8.67 -10.33
C GLU A 107 -5.42 7.64 -9.38
N ASP A 108 -4.98 6.39 -9.42
CA ASP A 108 -5.48 5.38 -8.49
C ASP A 108 -4.47 4.25 -8.30
N PHE A 109 -4.69 3.37 -7.34
CA PHE A 109 -3.85 2.18 -7.15
C PHE A 109 -4.62 0.99 -6.58
N ARG A 110 -4.11 -0.21 -6.81
CA ARG A 110 -4.51 -1.47 -6.18
C ARG A 110 -3.28 -2.16 -5.61
N PHE A 111 -3.50 -3.08 -4.67
CA PHE A 111 -2.47 -4.00 -4.23
C PHE A 111 -2.85 -5.40 -4.69
N VAL A 112 -2.09 -5.95 -5.64
CA VAL A 112 -2.42 -7.20 -6.34
C VAL A 112 -1.15 -8.02 -6.47
N GLY A 113 -1.20 -9.29 -6.06
CA GLY A 113 -0.06 -10.21 -6.17
C GLY A 113 1.23 -9.72 -5.50
N GLY A 114 1.12 -9.03 -4.36
CA GLY A 114 2.27 -8.46 -3.63
C GLY A 114 2.85 -7.19 -4.26
N ARG A 115 2.18 -6.60 -5.26
CA ARG A 115 2.65 -5.42 -6.00
C ARG A 115 1.66 -4.28 -5.88
N VAL A 116 2.18 -3.06 -5.85
CA VAL A 116 1.38 -1.85 -6.04
C VAL A 116 1.16 -1.67 -7.53
N ARG A 117 -0.08 -1.83 -7.98
CA ARG A 117 -0.48 -1.50 -9.34
C ARG A 117 -1.08 -0.11 -9.37
N SER A 118 -0.50 0.80 -10.14
CA SER A 118 -0.98 2.17 -10.27
C SER A 118 -1.72 2.38 -11.59
N LEU A 119 -2.65 3.34 -11.57
CA LEU A 119 -3.20 4.00 -12.73
C LEU A 119 -2.67 5.44 -12.70
N GLU A 120 -2.00 5.85 -13.77
CA GLU A 120 -1.32 7.14 -13.84
C GLU A 120 -1.64 7.86 -15.15
N THR A 121 -1.81 9.17 -15.08
CA THR A 121 -1.97 10.04 -16.26
C THR A 121 -0.60 10.53 -16.72
N THR A 122 -0.35 10.52 -18.02
CA THR A 122 0.85 11.07 -18.68
C THR A 122 0.64 12.52 -19.10
N THR A 123 1.71 13.24 -19.44
CA THR A 123 1.63 14.68 -19.76
C THR A 123 0.89 15.00 -21.06
N ASP A 124 0.74 14.02 -21.95
CA ASP A 124 -0.05 14.07 -23.18
C ASP A 124 -1.53 13.69 -22.97
N GLY A 125 -1.95 13.44 -21.73
CA GLY A 125 -3.34 13.14 -21.38
C GLY A 125 -3.77 11.68 -21.59
N LEU A 126 -2.83 10.81 -21.96
CA LEU A 126 -3.04 9.36 -21.99
C LEU A 126 -2.83 8.73 -20.60
N TYR A 127 -3.09 7.44 -20.51
CA TYR A 127 -2.98 6.68 -19.28
C TYR A 127 -1.98 5.54 -19.39
N VAL A 128 -1.34 5.24 -18.26
CA VAL A 128 -0.50 4.07 -18.08
C VAL A 128 -0.97 3.30 -16.84
N VAL A 129 -0.82 1.98 -16.90
CA VAL A 129 -0.96 1.11 -15.72
C VAL A 129 0.39 0.47 -15.48
N ALA A 130 0.95 0.66 -14.28
CA ALA A 130 2.30 0.22 -13.93
C ALA A 130 2.28 -0.59 -12.64
N GLU A 131 3.21 -1.54 -12.53
CA GLU A 131 3.46 -2.29 -11.32
C GLU A 131 4.73 -1.81 -10.64
N TYR A 132 4.67 -1.74 -9.33
CA TYR A 132 5.77 -1.42 -8.44
C TYR A 132 5.86 -2.47 -7.34
N GLU A 133 7.07 -2.72 -6.87
CA GLU A 133 7.34 -3.53 -5.69
C GLU A 133 8.07 -2.70 -4.65
N TRP A 134 8.00 -3.13 -3.39
CA TRP A 134 8.77 -2.51 -2.34
C TRP A 134 10.26 -2.82 -2.50
N ASP A 135 11.10 -1.81 -2.36
CA ASP A 135 12.56 -1.88 -2.40
C ASP A 135 13.12 -0.91 -1.36
N ASP A 136 13.37 -1.42 -0.15
CA ASP A 136 13.95 -0.80 1.07
C ASP A 136 13.54 0.64 1.43
N PHE A 137 13.77 1.59 0.53
CA PHE A 137 13.51 3.02 0.69
C PHE A 137 12.29 3.53 -0.09
N GLY A 138 11.63 2.69 -0.88
CA GLY A 138 10.43 3.09 -1.62
C GLY A 138 9.89 2.05 -2.57
N LEU A 139 9.09 2.53 -3.53
CA LEU A 139 8.53 1.68 -4.58
C LEU A 139 9.45 1.69 -5.81
N HIS A 140 9.95 0.51 -6.16
CA HIS A 140 10.73 0.27 -7.37
C HIS A 140 9.81 -0.08 -8.53
N PHE A 141 10.05 0.51 -9.70
CA PHE A 141 9.27 0.24 -10.92
C PHE A 141 9.60 -1.15 -11.46
N VAL A 142 8.56 -1.91 -11.78
CA VAL A 142 8.71 -3.29 -12.26
C VAL A 142 8.46 -3.35 -13.76
N ARG A 143 7.25 -2.95 -14.17
CA ARG A 143 6.82 -3.00 -15.57
C ARG A 143 5.58 -2.14 -15.80
N PHE A 144 5.32 -1.83 -17.07
CA PHE A 144 4.01 -1.40 -17.51
C PHE A 144 3.13 -2.61 -17.83
N LEU A 145 1.87 -2.55 -17.42
CA LEU A 145 0.81 -3.46 -17.87
C LEU A 145 0.10 -2.92 -19.11
N ALA A 146 0.02 -1.59 -19.23
CA ALA A 146 -0.49 -0.91 -20.40
C ALA A 146 0.05 0.52 -20.48
N THR A 147 0.17 1.04 -21.69
CA THR A 147 0.67 2.40 -21.94
C THR A 147 -0.06 3.05 -23.10
N GLY A 148 -0.27 4.36 -23.03
CA GLY A 148 -0.85 5.13 -24.14
C GLY A 148 -2.34 4.81 -24.39
N ILE A 149 -3.04 4.38 -23.34
CA ILE A 149 -4.43 3.94 -23.41
C ILE A 149 -5.40 5.00 -22.90
N THR A 150 -6.69 4.82 -23.19
CA THR A 150 -7.75 5.68 -22.68
C THR A 150 -8.03 5.41 -21.20
N ARG A 151 -8.71 6.34 -20.53
CA ARG A 151 -9.08 6.18 -19.12
C ARG A 151 -9.94 4.93 -18.85
N PRO A 152 -10.99 4.62 -19.64
CA PRO A 152 -11.80 3.42 -19.40
C PRO A 152 -10.99 2.13 -19.49
N GLU A 153 -10.12 2.00 -20.50
CA GLU A 153 -9.21 0.85 -20.65
C GLU A 153 -8.24 0.77 -19.46
N ALA A 154 -7.73 1.90 -18.98
CA ALA A 154 -6.81 1.92 -17.84
C ALA A 154 -7.48 1.48 -16.54
N VAL A 155 -8.76 1.83 -16.34
CA VAL A 155 -9.55 1.36 -15.20
C VAL A 155 -9.77 -0.14 -15.28
N GLU A 156 -10.07 -0.69 -16.45
CA GLU A 156 -10.20 -2.15 -16.63
C GLU A 156 -8.89 -2.87 -16.27
N ARG A 157 -7.77 -2.42 -16.83
CA ARG A 157 -6.43 -3.00 -16.54
C ARG A 157 -6.00 -2.85 -15.08
N LEU A 158 -6.46 -1.82 -14.38
CA LEU A 158 -6.17 -1.65 -12.96
C LEU A 158 -6.81 -2.75 -12.11
N GLU A 159 -8.01 -3.20 -12.47
CA GLU A 159 -8.86 -4.13 -11.69
C GLU A 159 -8.66 -5.61 -12.06
N GLU A 160 -7.82 -5.92 -13.06
CA GLU A 160 -7.48 -7.30 -13.39
C GLU A 160 -6.93 -8.05 -12.16
N PRO A 161 -7.21 -9.34 -11.97
CA PRO A 161 -6.68 -10.08 -10.82
C PRO A 161 -5.15 -10.26 -10.83
#